data_AF-A0A954D6V5-F1
#
_entry.id   AF-A0A954D6V5-F1
#
_cell.length_a   1.000
_cell.length_b   1.000
_cell.length_c   1.000
_cell.angle_alpha   90.00
_cell.angle_beta   90.00
_cell.angle_gamma   90.00
#
_symmetry.space_group_name_H-M   'P 1'
#
loop_
_entity.id
_entity.type
_entity.pdbx_description
1 polymer ?
#
loop_
_entity_poly.entity_id
_entity_poly.type
_entity_poly.pdbx_seq_one_letter_code
_entity_poly.pdbx_strand_id
1 'polypeptide(L)'
;MKWRITHPRRRRAKVLANIAVQCCAALWLLVMVNGWVFYYSWPVDLTDNRRFTLPPETQTLLQNLGTRVEVVIPFQFGADLRARLEHKVFTRARRILTEMEKASGGDLRIVEDFRVEPQHWAEVQEQYQVDEINRIYLITSDRREVLAPSDLALFRSADEVAPGESAKLISENVVEALTVAIRRVVQADRPQILFAAGHGELGVDDMPEFVLDLRERGFSTDTIDLRTQGVIPSEVRLLVIVAQGEGGFDGFLEEDRLKVENFL
;
A
#
# COMPACT_ATOMS: atom_id res chain seq x y z
N MET A 1 -75.57 -40.86 -20.20
CA MET A 1 -74.52 -40.77 -19.15
C MET A 1 -73.15 -40.97 -19.82
N LYS A 2 -72.47 -39.89 -20.24
CA LYS A 2 -71.18 -39.97 -20.97
C LYS A 2 -70.02 -39.84 -19.98
N TRP A 3 -69.34 -40.93 -19.66
CA TRP A 3 -68.11 -40.93 -18.86
C TRP A 3 -66.92 -40.52 -19.73
N ARG A 4 -66.34 -39.34 -19.44
CA ARG A 4 -65.09 -38.85 -20.05
C ARG A 4 -63.91 -39.53 -19.35
N ILE A 5 -63.40 -40.61 -19.94
CA ILE A 5 -62.14 -41.23 -19.50
C ILE A 5 -61.00 -40.33 -19.99
N THR A 6 -60.39 -39.59 -19.06
CA THR A 6 -59.21 -38.77 -19.37
C THR A 6 -57.95 -39.64 -19.24
N HIS A 7 -57.20 -39.80 -20.33
CA HIS A 7 -55.99 -40.64 -20.36
C HIS A 7 -54.87 -40.09 -19.45
N PRO A 8 -54.50 -40.78 -18.36
CA PRO A 8 -53.51 -40.27 -17.37
C PRO A 8 -52.07 -40.27 -17.91
N ARG A 9 -51.76 -41.04 -18.97
CA ARG A 9 -50.41 -41.12 -19.56
C ARG A 9 -49.95 -39.81 -20.21
N ARG A 10 -50.86 -39.06 -20.86
CA ARG A 10 -50.51 -37.78 -21.51
C ARG A 10 -50.21 -36.67 -20.51
N ARG A 11 -50.77 -36.72 -19.30
CA ARG A 11 -50.47 -35.75 -18.23
C ARG A 11 -49.08 -35.99 -17.63
N ARG A 12 -48.72 -37.25 -17.37
CA ARG A 12 -47.38 -37.61 -16.85
C ARG A 12 -46.25 -37.26 -17.81
N ALA A 13 -46.43 -37.49 -19.12
CA ALA A 13 -45.44 -37.11 -20.13
C ALA A 13 -45.22 -35.58 -20.21
N LYS A 14 -46.29 -34.79 -20.09
CA LYS A 14 -46.20 -33.31 -20.03
C LYS A 14 -45.49 -32.82 -18.78
N VAL A 15 -45.74 -33.46 -17.63
CA VAL A 15 -45.07 -33.13 -16.37
C VAL A 15 -43.57 -33.45 -16.45
N LEU A 16 -43.21 -34.63 -16.97
CA LEU A 16 -41.80 -35.01 -17.16
C LEU A 16 -41.06 -34.08 -18.14
N ALA A 17 -41.70 -33.71 -19.25
CA ALA A 17 -41.13 -32.75 -20.20
C ALA A 17 -40.91 -31.37 -19.55
N ASN A 18 -41.85 -30.90 -18.73
CA ASN A 18 -41.70 -29.62 -18.03
C ASN A 18 -40.56 -29.64 -17.01
N ILE A 19 -40.40 -30.74 -16.26
CA ILE A 19 -39.28 -30.92 -15.33
C ILE A 19 -37.96 -30.93 -16.08
N ALA A 20 -37.87 -31.64 -17.21
CA ALA A 20 -36.66 -31.67 -18.03
C ALA A 20 -36.27 -30.27 -18.54
N VAL A 21 -37.25 -29.49 -19.03
CA VAL A 21 -37.02 -28.10 -19.46
C VAL A 21 -36.55 -27.23 -18.30
N GLN A 22 -37.14 -27.38 -17.11
CA GLN A 22 -36.73 -26.64 -15.91
C GLN A 22 -35.30 -27.01 -15.47
N CYS A 23 -34.93 -28.29 -15.50
CA CYS A 23 -33.57 -28.73 -15.20
C CYS A 23 -32.55 -28.18 -16.21
N CYS A 24 -32.87 -28.22 -17.50
CA CYS A 24 -32.01 -27.64 -18.54
C CYS A 24 -31.86 -26.13 -18.39
N ALA A 25 -32.94 -25.41 -18.09
CA ALA A 25 -32.90 -23.97 -17.85
C ALA A 25 -32.05 -23.62 -16.62
N ALA A 26 -32.18 -24.39 -15.53
CA ALA A 26 -31.37 -24.21 -14.33
C ALA A 26 -29.88 -24.48 -14.61
N LEU A 27 -29.57 -25.56 -15.34
CA LEU A 27 -28.20 -25.89 -15.73
C LEU A 27 -27.58 -24.80 -16.62
N TRP A 28 -28.36 -24.30 -17.60
CA TRP A 28 -27.94 -23.22 -18.47
C TRP A 28 -27.67 -21.93 -17.70
N LEU A 29 -28.54 -21.58 -16.74
CA LEU A 29 -28.34 -20.41 -15.89
C LEU A 29 -27.10 -20.56 -15.02
N LEU A 30 -26.81 -21.76 -14.50
CA LEU A 30 -25.61 -22.07 -13.73
C LEU A 30 -24.34 -21.89 -14.59
N VAL A 31 -24.36 -22.39 -15.83
CA VAL A 31 -23.26 -22.19 -16.80
C VAL A 31 -23.10 -20.71 -17.15
N MET A 32 -24.20 -19.98 -17.36
CA MET A 32 -24.16 -18.57 -17.73
C MET A 32 -23.63 -17.71 -16.59
N VAL A 33 -24.08 -17.93 -15.35
CA VAL A 33 -23.59 -17.22 -14.16
C VAL A 33 -22.11 -17.52 -13.92
N ASN A 34 -21.71 -18.80 -13.97
CA ASN A 34 -20.29 -19.16 -13.84
C ASN A 34 -19.45 -18.55 -14.96
N GLY A 35 -19.92 -18.62 -16.21
CA GLY A 35 -19.24 -18.00 -17.35
C GLY A 35 -19.12 -16.49 -17.19
N TRP A 36 -20.17 -15.82 -16.73
CA TRP A 36 -20.16 -14.37 -16.51
C TRP A 36 -19.15 -13.98 -15.42
N VAL A 37 -19.03 -14.76 -14.34
CA VAL A 37 -17.98 -14.57 -13.31
C VAL A 37 -16.58 -14.73 -13.90
N PHE A 38 -16.37 -15.66 -14.84
CA PHE A 38 -15.07 -15.86 -15.50
C PHE A 38 -14.71 -14.78 -16.51
N TYR A 39 -15.68 -14.24 -17.27
CA TYR A 39 -15.44 -13.27 -18.34
C TYR A 39 -15.58 -11.81 -17.91
N TYR A 40 -16.34 -11.54 -16.85
CA TYR A 40 -16.61 -10.19 -16.35
C TYR A 40 -16.20 -10.14 -14.88
N SER A 41 -14.90 -10.13 -14.64
CA SER A 41 -14.31 -9.93 -13.32
C SER A 41 -14.53 -8.48 -12.86
N TRP A 42 -15.77 -8.12 -12.55
CA TRP A 42 -16.05 -6.92 -11.76
C TRP A 42 -15.65 -7.24 -10.32
N PRO A 43 -14.57 -6.66 -9.76
CA PRO A 43 -14.12 -6.99 -8.42
C PRO A 43 -14.99 -6.25 -7.39
N VAL A 44 -16.18 -6.78 -7.10
CA VAL A 44 -16.88 -6.42 -5.85
C VAL A 44 -16.31 -7.31 -4.75
N ASP A 45 -15.41 -6.77 -3.93
CA ASP A 45 -15.01 -7.41 -2.68
C ASP A 45 -16.20 -7.30 -1.69
N LEU A 46 -17.00 -8.37 -1.62
CA LEU A 46 -18.15 -8.52 -0.70
C LEU A 46 -17.73 -8.94 0.72
N THR A 47 -16.45 -8.84 1.06
CA THR A 47 -16.02 -9.01 2.46
C THR A 47 -16.21 -7.71 3.23
N ASP A 48 -16.69 -7.82 4.47
CA ASP A 48 -17.08 -6.73 5.38
C ASP A 48 -15.98 -5.65 5.58
N ASN A 49 -14.72 -5.96 5.23
CA ASN A 49 -13.55 -5.12 5.46
C ASN A 49 -12.74 -4.78 4.19
N ARG A 50 -13.23 -5.08 2.96
CA ARG A 50 -12.48 -4.82 1.70
C ARG A 50 -11.00 -5.28 1.74
N ARG A 51 -10.71 -6.41 2.42
CA ARG A 51 -9.33 -6.79 2.79
C ARG A 51 -8.48 -7.24 1.59
N PHE A 52 -9.08 -7.34 0.41
CA PHE A 52 -8.43 -7.90 -0.77
C PHE A 52 -8.31 -6.91 -1.93
N THR A 53 -8.78 -5.67 -1.76
CA THR A 53 -8.65 -4.61 -2.76
C THR A 53 -7.64 -3.56 -2.31
N LEU A 54 -6.73 -3.15 -3.20
CA LEU A 54 -5.78 -2.08 -2.91
C LEU A 54 -6.55 -0.77 -2.59
N PRO A 55 -6.21 -0.05 -1.50
CA PRO A 55 -6.80 1.25 -1.21
C PRO A 55 -6.63 2.23 -2.38
N PRO A 56 -7.56 3.17 -2.61
CA PRO A 56 -7.46 4.14 -3.69
C PRO A 56 -6.14 4.91 -3.69
N GLU A 57 -5.66 5.31 -2.50
CA GLU A 57 -4.37 6.00 -2.33
C GLU A 57 -3.19 5.16 -2.80
N THR A 58 -3.22 3.85 -2.54
CA THR A 58 -2.19 2.92 -2.98
C THR A 58 -2.22 2.77 -4.51
N GLN A 59 -3.41 2.72 -5.11
CA GLN A 59 -3.54 2.67 -6.57
C GLN A 59 -2.99 3.94 -7.22
N THR A 60 -3.33 5.12 -6.67
CA THR A 60 -2.79 6.40 -7.16
C THR A 60 -1.28 6.47 -7.02
N LEU A 61 -0.71 5.99 -5.91
CA LEU A 61 0.75 5.91 -5.75
C LEU A 61 1.38 5.02 -6.83
N LEU A 62 0.83 3.83 -7.05
CA LEU A 62 1.37 2.85 -8.01
C LEU A 62 1.27 3.32 -9.47
N GLN A 63 0.23 4.08 -9.82
CA GLN A 63 0.07 4.67 -11.15
C GLN A 63 1.01 5.85 -11.41
N ASN A 64 1.55 6.46 -10.35
CA ASN A 64 2.40 7.65 -10.42
C ASN A 64 3.79 7.42 -9.80
N LEU A 65 4.33 6.20 -9.88
CA LEU A 65 5.65 5.88 -9.30
C LEU A 65 6.76 6.71 -9.96
N GLY A 66 6.69 6.91 -11.29
CA GLY A 66 7.65 7.74 -12.04
C GLY A 66 9.10 7.20 -12.07
N THR A 67 9.40 6.17 -11.29
CA THR A 67 10.68 5.46 -11.20
C THR A 67 10.39 3.97 -11.10
N ARG A 68 11.22 3.14 -11.75
CA ARG A 68 11.12 1.69 -11.61
C ARG A 68 11.56 1.25 -10.21
N VAL A 69 10.72 0.46 -9.55
CA VAL A 69 10.98 -0.18 -8.26
C VAL A 69 11.14 -1.68 -8.49
N GLU A 70 12.29 -2.21 -8.14
CA GLU A 70 12.60 -3.63 -8.17
C GLU A 70 12.43 -4.23 -6.78
N VAL A 71 11.74 -5.36 -6.70
CA VAL A 71 11.42 -6.03 -5.44
C VAL A 71 12.16 -7.35 -5.38
N VAL A 72 12.96 -7.53 -4.32
CA VAL A 72 13.73 -8.74 -4.03
C VAL A 72 13.26 -9.33 -2.70
N ILE A 73 12.84 -10.60 -2.73
CA ILE A 73 12.25 -11.30 -1.58
C ILE A 73 13.03 -12.61 -1.33
N PRO A 74 14.24 -12.56 -0.74
CA PRO A 74 14.93 -13.76 -0.32
C PRO A 74 14.22 -14.36 0.90
N PHE A 75 13.75 -15.60 0.80
CA PHE A 75 13.09 -16.26 1.94
C PHE A 75 13.68 -17.64 2.27
N GLN A 76 13.70 -17.98 3.55
CA GLN A 76 14.11 -19.28 4.07
C GLN A 76 13.16 -19.75 5.19
N PHE A 77 12.74 -21.00 5.12
CA PHE A 77 11.87 -21.61 6.12
C PHE A 77 12.64 -21.91 7.42
N GLY A 78 12.18 -21.32 8.52
CA GLY A 78 12.55 -21.75 9.87
C GLY A 78 11.62 -22.87 10.38
N ALA A 79 12.12 -23.66 11.34
CA ALA A 79 11.40 -24.79 11.91
C ALA A 79 10.51 -24.41 13.11
N ASP A 80 10.76 -23.26 13.72
CA ASP A 80 10.08 -22.78 14.92
C ASP A 80 8.75 -22.09 14.61
N LEU A 81 7.90 -21.94 15.64
CA LEU A 81 6.55 -21.38 15.48
C LEU A 81 6.59 -19.94 14.95
N ARG A 82 7.57 -19.14 15.39
CA ARG A 82 7.69 -17.75 14.96
C ARG A 82 8.01 -17.67 13.47
N ALA A 83 8.98 -18.45 12.97
CA ALA A 83 9.25 -18.52 11.55
C ALA A 83 8.03 -18.96 10.72
N ARG A 84 7.16 -19.84 11.24
CA ARG A 84 5.91 -20.23 10.55
C ARG A 84 4.91 -19.07 10.47
N LEU A 85 4.83 -18.23 11.50
CA LEU A 85 4.00 -17.03 11.49
C LEU A 85 4.55 -15.96 10.55
N GLU A 86 5.85 -15.70 10.60
CA GLU A 86 6.54 -14.78 9.70
C GLU A 86 6.36 -15.23 8.24
N HIS A 87 6.50 -16.54 7.97
CA HIS A 87 6.25 -17.10 6.65
C HIS A 87 4.82 -16.86 6.15
N LYS A 88 3.81 -16.95 7.04
CA LYS A 88 2.42 -16.64 6.69
C LYS A 88 2.26 -15.18 6.27
N VAL A 89 2.90 -14.27 6.99
CA VAL A 89 2.89 -12.82 6.68
C VAL A 89 3.61 -12.55 5.36
N PHE A 90 4.78 -13.15 5.12
CA PHE A 90 5.50 -13.05 3.85
C PHE A 90 4.70 -13.55 2.66
N THR A 91 4.06 -14.71 2.79
CA THR A 91 3.22 -15.28 1.72
C THR A 91 2.09 -14.32 1.36
N ARG A 92 1.52 -13.66 2.37
CA ARG A 92 0.51 -12.62 2.17
C ARG A 92 1.08 -11.37 1.50
N ALA A 93 2.24 -10.90 1.96
CA ALA A 93 2.93 -9.73 1.40
C ALA A 93 3.29 -9.94 -0.07
N ARG A 94 3.84 -11.12 -0.41
CA ARG A 94 4.11 -11.54 -1.78
C ARG A 94 2.87 -11.46 -2.66
N ARG A 95 1.73 -11.99 -2.20
CA ARG A 95 0.46 -11.91 -2.94
C ARG A 95 0.03 -10.46 -3.17
N ILE A 96 0.15 -9.59 -2.17
CA ILE A 96 -0.20 -8.17 -2.30
C ILE A 96 0.76 -7.47 -3.27
N LEU A 97 2.06 -7.72 -3.18
CA LEU A 97 3.06 -7.21 -4.11
C LEU A 97 2.79 -7.62 -5.55
N THR A 98 2.33 -8.85 -5.79
CA THR A 98 1.90 -9.29 -7.13
C THR A 98 0.71 -8.47 -7.64
N GLU A 99 -0.24 -8.11 -6.78
CA GLU A 99 -1.35 -7.23 -7.16
C GLU A 99 -0.90 -5.78 -7.36
N MET A 100 0.06 -5.30 -6.57
CA MET A 100 0.67 -3.98 -6.73
C MET A 100 1.48 -3.88 -8.04
N GLU A 101 2.23 -4.93 -8.41
CA GLU A 101 2.95 -5.04 -9.68
C GLU A 101 1.97 -4.91 -10.85
N LYS A 102 0.88 -5.68 -10.85
CA LYS A 102 -0.17 -5.56 -11.88
C LYS A 102 -0.78 -4.16 -11.93
N ALA A 103 -1.08 -3.57 -10.78
CA ALA A 103 -1.69 -2.24 -10.68
C ALA A 103 -0.73 -1.11 -11.12
N SER A 104 0.58 -1.30 -10.98
CA SER A 104 1.61 -0.33 -11.39
C SER A 104 1.86 -0.27 -12.90
N GLY A 105 1.34 -1.24 -13.67
CA GLY A 105 1.61 -1.31 -15.11
C GLY A 105 3.06 -1.67 -15.47
N GLY A 106 3.87 -2.13 -14.51
CA GLY A 106 5.25 -2.58 -14.72
C GLY A 106 6.34 -1.66 -14.18
N ASP A 107 5.96 -0.56 -13.52
CA ASP A 107 6.89 0.30 -12.79
C ASP A 107 7.36 -0.35 -11.48
N LEU A 108 6.50 -1.14 -10.82
CA LEU A 108 6.89 -2.02 -9.72
C LEU A 108 7.03 -3.45 -10.24
N ARG A 109 8.19 -4.07 -10.06
CA ARG A 109 8.46 -5.44 -10.55
C ARG A 109 9.11 -6.31 -9.50
N ILE A 110 8.60 -7.54 -9.37
CA ILE A 110 9.26 -8.57 -8.56
C ILE A 110 10.32 -9.22 -9.44
N VAL A 111 11.58 -8.92 -9.16
CA VAL A 111 12.72 -9.43 -9.93
C VAL A 111 13.25 -10.74 -9.36
N GLU A 112 13.18 -10.89 -8.03
CA GLU A 112 13.69 -12.05 -7.32
C GLU A 112 12.73 -12.46 -6.21
N ASP A 113 12.26 -13.70 -6.27
CA ASP A 113 11.29 -14.28 -5.33
C ASP A 113 11.59 -15.78 -5.19
N PHE A 114 12.62 -16.08 -4.41
CA PHE A 114 13.22 -17.40 -4.36
C PHE A 114 13.45 -17.85 -2.92
N ARG A 115 13.41 -19.18 -2.78
CA ARG A 115 13.94 -19.83 -1.59
C ARG A 115 15.45 -19.75 -1.66
N VAL A 116 16.09 -19.22 -0.62
CA VAL A 116 17.55 -18.99 -0.59
C VAL A 116 18.33 -20.28 -0.85
N GLU A 117 19.11 -20.28 -1.94
CA GLU A 117 20.08 -21.29 -2.31
C GLU A 117 21.49 -20.67 -2.28
N PRO A 118 22.53 -21.34 -1.73
CA PRO A 118 23.82 -20.69 -1.46
C PRO A 118 24.51 -20.04 -2.67
N GLN A 119 24.36 -20.62 -3.87
CA GLN A 119 24.99 -20.11 -5.09
C GLN A 119 24.26 -18.89 -5.63
N HIS A 120 22.93 -19.01 -5.83
CA HIS A 120 22.08 -17.90 -6.28
C HIS A 120 22.06 -16.73 -5.28
N TRP A 121 22.14 -17.03 -3.97
CA TRP A 121 22.15 -15.99 -2.94
C TRP A 121 23.35 -15.07 -3.08
N ALA A 122 24.56 -15.60 -3.27
CA ALA A 122 25.76 -14.78 -3.43
C ALA A 122 25.66 -13.83 -4.63
N GLU A 123 25.10 -14.29 -5.76
CA GLU A 123 24.87 -13.50 -6.96
C GLU A 123 23.85 -12.37 -6.70
N VAL A 124 22.74 -12.68 -6.03
CA VAL A 124 21.70 -11.69 -5.68
C VAL A 124 22.21 -10.67 -4.66
N GLN A 125 22.99 -11.10 -3.66
CA GLN A 125 23.61 -10.19 -2.70
C GLN A 125 24.54 -9.18 -3.39
N GLU A 126 25.34 -9.62 -4.36
CA GLU A 126 26.23 -8.74 -5.10
C GLU A 126 25.45 -7.79 -6.03
N GLN A 127 24.49 -8.33 -6.80
CA GLN A 127 23.74 -7.56 -7.79
C GLN A 127 22.81 -6.52 -7.17
N TYR A 128 22.09 -6.88 -6.10
CA TYR A 128 21.07 -6.06 -5.47
C TYR A 128 21.51 -5.45 -4.13
N GLN A 129 22.78 -5.69 -3.75
CA GLN A 129 23.39 -5.26 -2.48
C GLN A 129 22.66 -5.76 -1.23
N VAL A 130 21.85 -6.82 -1.33
CA VAL A 130 21.04 -7.33 -0.20
C VAL A 130 21.88 -8.11 0.80
N ASP A 131 21.57 -7.97 2.09
CA ASP A 131 22.41 -8.40 3.20
C ASP A 131 21.76 -9.46 4.11
N GLU A 132 20.43 -9.49 4.16
CA GLU A 132 19.66 -10.35 5.05
C GLU A 132 18.60 -11.16 4.30
N ILE A 133 18.34 -12.35 4.81
CA ILE A 133 17.25 -13.22 4.36
C ILE A 133 15.98 -12.90 5.14
N ASN A 134 14.82 -13.34 4.65
CA ASN A 134 13.53 -13.10 5.29
C ASN A 134 13.26 -11.60 5.48
N ARG A 135 13.51 -10.83 4.43
CA ARG A 135 13.16 -9.40 4.32
C ARG A 135 12.66 -9.10 2.92
N ILE A 136 11.88 -8.03 2.79
CA ILE A 136 11.46 -7.49 1.48
C ILE A 136 12.34 -6.28 1.19
N TYR A 137 13.06 -6.33 0.09
CA TYR A 137 13.85 -5.21 -0.41
C TYR A 137 13.09 -4.53 -1.55
N LEU A 138 12.94 -3.22 -1.44
CA LEU A 138 12.45 -2.35 -2.51
C LEU A 138 13.64 -1.50 -2.97
N ILE A 139 13.98 -1.56 -4.26
CA ILE A 139 15.19 -0.96 -4.80
C ILE A 139 14.82 -0.06 -5.97
N THR A 140 15.35 1.16 -5.98
CA THR A 140 15.40 2.04 -7.16
C THR A 140 16.85 2.18 -7.61
N SER A 141 17.11 2.99 -8.64
CA SER A 141 18.46 3.26 -9.12
C SER A 141 19.41 3.85 -8.06
N ASP A 142 18.86 4.55 -7.07
CA ASP A 142 19.62 5.36 -6.11
C ASP A 142 19.26 5.10 -4.65
N ARG A 143 18.18 4.36 -4.37
CA ARG A 143 17.64 4.16 -3.03
C ARG A 143 17.20 2.73 -2.79
N ARG A 144 17.10 2.40 -1.51
CA ARG A 144 16.64 1.10 -1.05
C ARG A 144 15.87 1.23 0.25
N GLU A 145 14.73 0.58 0.30
CA GLU A 145 13.94 0.38 1.52
C GLU A 145 13.88 -1.10 1.85
N VAL A 146 13.88 -1.42 3.14
CA VAL A 146 13.91 -2.81 3.63
C VAL A 146 12.79 -2.99 4.66
N LEU A 147 11.97 -4.01 4.46
CA LEU A 147 10.89 -4.38 5.39
C LEU A 147 11.18 -5.74 6.05
N ALA A 148 11.14 -5.74 7.37
CA ALA A 148 11.18 -6.92 8.22
C ALA A 148 9.76 -7.48 8.46
N PRO A 149 9.63 -8.73 8.94
CA PRO A 149 8.32 -9.29 9.32
C PRO A 149 7.57 -8.41 10.32
N SER A 150 8.29 -7.79 11.26
CA SER A 150 7.74 -6.91 12.30
C SER A 150 7.13 -5.62 11.76
N ASP A 151 7.55 -5.17 10.57
CA ASP A 151 6.98 -3.98 9.93
C ASP A 151 5.62 -4.30 9.27
N LEU A 152 5.43 -5.56 8.89
CA LEU A 152 4.26 -6.09 8.19
C LEU A 152 3.17 -6.60 9.15
N ALA A 153 3.56 -6.95 10.38
CA ALA A 153 2.67 -7.53 11.37
C ALA A 153 3.23 -7.42 12.80
N LEU A 154 2.31 -7.32 13.77
CA LEU A 154 2.64 -7.39 15.19
C LEU A 154 2.57 -8.85 15.68
N PHE A 155 3.68 -9.36 16.19
CA PHE A 155 3.78 -10.66 16.81
C PHE A 155 3.90 -10.51 18.32
N ARG A 156 3.15 -11.31 19.08
CA ARG A 156 3.41 -11.51 20.51
C ARG A 156 4.39 -12.66 20.66
N SER A 157 5.50 -12.45 21.36
CA SER A 157 6.41 -13.55 21.68
C SER A 157 5.88 -14.39 22.84
N ALA A 158 6.28 -15.66 22.89
CA ALA A 158 6.04 -16.55 24.02
C ALA A 158 6.73 -16.06 25.31
N ASP A 159 7.81 -15.28 25.18
CA ASP A 159 8.58 -14.74 26.32
C ASP A 159 7.92 -13.52 26.98
N GLU A 160 6.95 -12.89 26.31
CA GLU A 160 6.32 -11.63 26.76
C GLU A 160 5.04 -11.87 27.59
N VAL A 161 4.55 -13.11 27.65
CA VAL A 161 3.40 -13.50 28.48
C VAL A 161 3.67 -14.87 29.12
N ALA A 162 3.00 -15.11 30.26
CA ALA A 162 3.12 -16.24 31.16
C ALA A 162 3.63 -17.57 30.54
N PRO A 163 4.47 -18.33 31.27
CA PRO A 163 5.03 -19.59 30.79
C PRO A 163 3.94 -20.54 30.27
N GLY A 164 4.02 -20.88 28.98
CA GLY A 164 3.07 -21.75 28.28
C GLY A 164 2.26 -21.07 27.18
N GLU A 165 2.35 -19.75 27.00
CA GLU A 165 1.75 -19.08 25.84
C GLU A 165 2.66 -19.19 24.61
N SER A 166 2.07 -19.54 23.46
CA SER A 166 2.80 -19.67 22.19
C SER A 166 2.74 -18.38 21.39
N ALA A 167 3.78 -18.07 20.60
CA ALA A 167 3.80 -16.89 19.75
C ALA A 167 2.52 -16.75 18.91
N LYS A 168 1.95 -15.54 18.85
CA LYS A 168 0.66 -15.28 18.20
C LYS A 168 0.73 -14.01 17.34
N LEU A 169 0.09 -14.07 16.17
CA LEU A 169 -0.16 -12.92 15.31
C LEU A 169 -1.28 -12.05 15.92
N ILE A 170 -0.97 -10.82 16.31
CA ILE A 170 -1.93 -9.88 16.92
C ILE A 170 -2.67 -9.09 15.82
N SER A 171 -1.92 -8.52 14.88
CA SER A 171 -2.44 -7.69 13.79
C SER A 171 -1.54 -7.79 12.56
N GLU A 172 -2.13 -7.54 11.40
CA GLU A 172 -1.44 -7.48 10.10
C GLU A 172 -1.72 -6.12 9.46
N ASN A 173 -0.66 -5.39 9.10
CA ASN A 173 -0.70 -4.08 8.42
C ASN A 173 0.04 -4.12 7.07
N VAL A 174 0.13 -5.31 6.46
CA VAL A 174 0.93 -5.60 5.26
C VAL A 174 0.73 -4.60 4.12
N VAL A 175 -0.52 -4.26 3.78
CA VAL A 175 -0.79 -3.33 2.67
C VAL A 175 -0.24 -1.94 2.97
N GLU A 176 -0.52 -1.42 4.16
CA GLU A 176 -0.09 -0.10 4.61
C GLU A 176 1.44 -0.02 4.67
N ALA A 177 2.09 -1.02 5.27
CA ALA A 177 3.54 -1.08 5.38
C ALA A 177 4.23 -1.09 4.01
N LEU A 178 3.73 -1.89 3.07
CA LEU A 178 4.23 -1.91 1.68
C LEU A 178 4.01 -0.57 0.97
N THR A 179 2.82 0.02 1.09
CA THR A 179 2.51 1.33 0.49
C THR A 179 3.43 2.43 1.01
N VAL A 180 3.68 2.46 2.33
CA VAL A 180 4.60 3.41 2.95
C VAL A 180 6.04 3.20 2.46
N ALA A 181 6.50 1.95 2.41
CA ALA A 181 7.86 1.66 1.95
C ALA A 181 8.07 1.98 0.47
N ILE A 182 7.09 1.66 -0.39
CA ILE A 182 7.14 2.04 -1.82
C ILE A 182 7.18 3.57 -1.96
N ARG A 183 6.38 4.29 -1.17
CA ARG A 183 6.43 5.76 -1.17
C ARG A 183 7.82 6.27 -0.79
N ARG A 184 8.43 5.74 0.28
CA ARG A 184 9.76 6.15 0.75
C ARG A 184 10.85 5.86 -0.26
N VAL A 185 10.86 4.67 -0.88
CA VAL A 185 11.89 4.34 -1.87
C VAL A 185 11.75 5.16 -3.15
N VAL A 186 10.52 5.55 -3.52
CA VAL A 186 10.25 6.35 -4.73
C VAL A 186 10.42 7.85 -4.50
N GLN A 187 10.16 8.34 -3.30
CA GLN A 187 10.23 9.76 -2.95
C GLN A 187 11.40 9.98 -1.98
N ALA A 188 12.62 10.10 -2.52
CA ALA A 188 13.86 10.49 -1.80
C ALA A 188 13.64 11.67 -0.85
N ASP A 189 13.01 12.71 -1.40
CA ASP A 189 12.69 13.92 -0.69
C ASP A 189 11.27 13.79 -0.21
N ARG A 190 11.09 13.85 1.11
CA ARG A 190 9.89 14.51 1.62
C ARG A 190 10.04 15.97 1.20
N PRO A 191 9.30 16.48 0.19
CA PRO A 191 9.50 17.83 -0.30
C PRO A 191 9.46 18.77 0.90
N GLN A 192 10.53 19.54 1.09
CA GLN A 192 10.63 20.40 2.25
C GLN A 192 9.71 21.59 2.05
N ILE A 193 8.80 21.75 3.01
CA ILE A 193 7.94 22.92 3.16
C ILE A 193 8.50 23.71 4.33
N LEU A 194 8.91 24.95 4.07
CA LEU A 194 9.36 25.85 5.13
C LEU A 194 8.26 26.83 5.50
N PHE A 195 8.13 27.10 6.79
CA PHE A 195 7.26 28.15 7.33
C PHE A 195 8.13 29.36 7.64
N ALA A 196 7.79 30.52 7.07
CA ALA A 196 8.48 31.76 7.37
C ALA A 196 8.25 32.18 8.83
N ALA A 197 9.30 32.73 9.43
CA ALA A 197 9.27 33.35 10.74
C ALA A 197 10.10 34.64 10.77
N GLY A 198 9.98 35.36 11.89
CA GLY A 198 10.72 36.60 12.16
C GLY A 198 9.86 37.84 12.03
N HIS A 199 8.72 37.79 11.32
CA HIS A 199 7.87 38.95 11.05
C HIS A 199 6.48 38.88 11.70
N GLY A 200 6.34 38.06 12.75
CA GLY A 200 5.04 37.80 13.39
C GLY A 200 4.15 36.82 12.60
N GLU A 201 4.79 35.95 11.83
CA GLU A 201 4.16 34.84 11.10
C GLU A 201 3.86 33.66 12.04
N LEU A 202 2.92 32.80 11.63
CA LEU A 202 2.66 31.52 12.31
C LEU A 202 3.63 30.45 11.80
N GLY A 203 4.38 29.85 12.71
CA GLY A 203 5.33 28.77 12.43
C GLY A 203 4.72 27.38 12.56
N VAL A 204 5.59 26.37 12.50
CA VAL A 204 5.22 24.95 12.64
C VAL A 204 4.54 24.66 13.99
N ASP A 205 4.98 25.32 15.05
CA ASP A 205 4.47 25.11 16.40
C ASP A 205 3.07 25.72 16.64
N ASP A 206 2.70 26.73 15.85
CA ASP A 206 1.42 27.42 15.99
C ASP A 206 0.27 26.70 15.26
N MET A 207 0.59 25.77 14.34
CA MET A 207 -0.37 25.06 13.48
C MET A 207 -0.16 23.54 13.49
N PRO A 208 -0.20 22.88 14.67
CA PRO A 208 0.20 21.47 14.81
C PRO A 208 -0.66 20.51 13.99
N GLU A 209 -1.97 20.76 13.86
CA GLU A 209 -2.88 19.90 13.07
C GLU A 209 -2.57 19.97 11.57
N PHE A 210 -2.28 21.17 11.04
CA PHE A 210 -1.92 21.36 9.64
C PHE A 210 -0.57 20.71 9.32
N VAL A 211 0.40 20.90 10.21
CA VAL A 211 1.73 20.26 10.11
C VAL A 211 1.63 18.74 10.14
N LEU A 212 0.75 18.19 10.98
CA LEU A 212 0.53 16.75 11.06
C LEU A 212 -0.02 16.21 9.73
N ASP A 213 -1.04 16.84 9.14
CA ASP A 213 -1.59 16.44 7.83
C ASP A 213 -0.53 16.48 6.72
N LEU A 214 0.33 17.52 6.70
CA LEU A 214 1.45 17.59 5.75
C LEU A 214 2.46 16.43 5.95
N ARG A 215 2.80 16.12 7.19
CA ARG A 215 3.74 15.03 7.51
C ARG A 215 3.17 13.65 7.18
N GLU A 216 1.87 13.43 7.42
CA GLU A 216 1.15 12.20 7.05
C GLU A 216 1.09 12.01 5.53
N ARG A 217 1.00 13.11 4.77
CA ARG A 217 1.06 13.08 3.29
C ARG A 217 2.47 12.85 2.74
N GLY A 218 3.50 12.91 3.59
CA GLY A 218 4.88 12.64 3.22
C GLY A 218 5.75 13.88 3.00
N PHE A 219 5.33 15.06 3.46
CA PHE A 219 6.17 16.27 3.44
C PHE A 219 7.07 16.35 4.68
N SER A 220 8.17 17.10 4.57
CA SER A 220 8.98 17.52 5.71
C SER A 220 8.68 18.99 5.98
N THR A 221 8.60 19.37 7.25
CA THR A 221 8.21 20.72 7.66
C THR A 221 9.21 21.26 8.68
N ASP A 222 9.66 22.48 8.45
CA ASP A 222 10.54 23.22 9.37
C ASP A 222 10.24 24.72 9.29
N THR A 223 10.82 25.51 10.20
CA THR A 223 10.66 26.97 10.25
C THR A 223 11.95 27.65 9.80
N ILE A 224 11.84 28.69 8.98
CA ILE A 224 12.95 29.55 8.56
C ILE A 224 12.71 30.98 9.03
N ASP A 225 13.61 31.48 9.87
CA ASP A 225 13.62 32.90 10.23
C ASP A 225 14.29 33.70 9.12
N LEU A 226 13.48 34.45 8.36
CA LEU A 226 13.96 35.22 7.22
C LEU A 226 14.86 36.39 7.66
N ARG A 227 14.80 36.84 8.91
CA ARG A 227 15.65 37.94 9.41
C ARG A 227 17.08 37.50 9.68
N THR A 228 17.25 36.24 10.08
CA THR A 228 18.55 35.71 10.53
C THR A 228 19.19 34.79 9.49
N GLN A 229 18.41 34.09 8.67
CA GLN A 229 18.92 33.32 7.54
C GLN A 229 18.96 34.13 6.25
N GLY A 230 20.10 34.06 5.55
CA GLY A 230 20.37 34.87 4.37
C GLY A 230 19.81 34.33 3.07
N VAL A 231 19.52 33.02 2.98
CA VAL A 231 19.11 32.35 1.73
C VAL A 231 18.17 31.20 2.06
N ILE A 232 17.07 31.09 1.32
CA ILE A 232 16.19 29.91 1.36
C ILE A 232 16.89 28.77 0.61
N PRO A 233 17.09 27.60 1.22
CA PRO A 233 17.80 26.51 0.56
C PRO A 233 17.13 26.07 -0.76
N SER A 234 17.93 25.73 -1.77
CA SER A 234 17.47 25.41 -3.13
C SER A 234 16.60 24.15 -3.22
N GLU A 235 16.66 23.30 -2.21
CA GLU A 235 15.90 22.06 -2.04
C GLU A 235 14.45 22.29 -1.57
N VAL A 236 14.14 23.47 -1.06
CA VAL A 236 12.81 23.86 -0.59
C VAL A 236 11.90 24.02 -1.81
N ARG A 237 10.72 23.39 -1.77
CA ARG A 237 9.77 23.47 -2.89
C ARG A 237 8.56 24.35 -2.61
N LEU A 238 8.35 24.72 -1.35
CA LEU A 238 7.28 25.59 -0.95
C LEU A 238 7.69 26.38 0.31
N LEU A 239 7.56 27.70 0.22
CA LEU A 239 7.62 28.59 1.38
C LEU A 239 6.19 29.00 1.74
N VAL A 240 5.82 28.81 3.02
CA VAL A 240 4.51 29.14 3.57
C VAL A 240 4.67 30.37 4.47
N ILE A 241 3.96 31.44 4.13
CA ILE A 241 3.92 32.69 4.90
C ILE A 241 2.50 32.87 5.41
N VAL A 242 2.30 32.83 6.73
CA VAL A 242 0.98 32.97 7.35
C VAL A 242 1.02 34.12 8.36
N ALA A 243 0.31 35.20 8.07
CA ALA A 243 0.22 36.34 8.98
C ALA A 243 -0.73 36.07 10.16
N GLN A 244 -0.39 36.55 11.36
CA GLN A 244 -1.20 36.42 12.58
C GLN A 244 -2.46 37.32 12.64
N GLY A 245 -2.80 38.04 11.55
CA GLY A 245 -3.94 38.95 11.47
C GLY A 245 -3.55 40.44 11.59
N GLU A 246 -4.55 41.32 11.70
CA GLU A 246 -4.33 42.79 11.70
C GLU A 246 -3.42 43.23 12.86
N GLY A 247 -2.30 43.87 12.53
CA GLY A 247 -1.33 44.41 13.49
C GLY A 247 -0.29 43.41 14.00
N GLY A 248 -0.33 42.14 13.57
CA GLY A 248 0.62 41.10 13.96
C GLY A 248 1.76 40.85 12.97
N PHE A 249 1.78 41.54 11.82
CA PHE A 249 2.80 41.35 10.79
C PHE A 249 3.67 42.60 10.62
N ASP A 250 4.96 42.47 10.92
CA ASP A 250 5.95 43.48 10.59
C ASP A 250 6.33 43.30 9.11
N GLY A 251 6.05 44.28 8.26
CA GLY A 251 6.30 44.17 6.83
C GLY A 251 7.74 43.77 6.49
N PHE A 252 7.92 42.90 5.50
CA PHE A 252 9.24 42.48 5.04
C PHE A 252 10.13 43.68 4.67
N LEU A 253 11.36 43.65 5.13
CA LEU A 253 12.40 44.57 4.67
C LEU A 253 12.78 44.24 3.22
N GLU A 254 13.45 45.18 2.56
CA GLU A 254 13.86 45.04 1.16
C GLU A 254 14.80 43.83 0.94
N GLU A 255 15.66 43.54 1.91
CA GLU A 255 16.53 42.35 1.91
C GLU A 255 15.73 41.03 1.99
N ASP A 256 14.66 41.00 2.77
CA ASP A 256 13.83 39.80 2.93
C ASP A 256 12.94 39.57 1.71
N ARG A 257 12.47 40.66 1.09
CA ARG A 257 11.78 40.60 -0.21
C ARG A 257 12.65 40.00 -1.29
N LEU A 258 13.92 40.39 -1.37
CA LEU A 258 14.87 39.81 -2.33
C LEU A 258 15.07 38.31 -2.11
N LYS A 259 15.06 37.82 -0.86
CA LYS A 259 15.16 36.38 -0.58
C LYS A 259 13.95 35.61 -1.12
N VAL A 260 12.75 36.15 -0.92
CA VAL A 260 11.50 35.57 -1.43
C VAL A 260 11.44 35.66 -2.96
N GLU A 261 11.85 36.79 -3.55
CA GLU A 261 11.90 36.95 -5.01
C GLU A 261 12.89 35.99 -5.67
N ASN A 262 14.06 35.75 -5.06
CA ASN A 262 15.03 34.78 -5.55
C ASN A 262 14.56 33.32 -5.43
N PHE A 263 13.54 33.06 -4.61
CA PHE A 263 12.95 31.74 -4.44
C PHE A 263 11.83 31.45 -5.47
N LEU A 264 11.21 32.50 -6.03
CA LEU A 264 10.16 32.41 -7.07
C LEU A 264 10.73 32.14 -8.46
#